data_AF-A0A1F9S1P7-F1
#
_entry.id   AF-A0A1F9S1P7-F1
#
_cell.length_a   1.000
_cell.length_b   1.000
_cell.length_c   1.000
_cell.angle_alpha   90.00
_cell.angle_beta   90.00
_cell.angle_gamma   90.00
#
_symmetry.space_group_name_H-M   'P 1'
#
loop_
_entity.id
_entity.type
_entity.pdbx_description
1 polymer ?
#
loop_
_entity_poly.entity_id
_entity_poly.type
_entity_poly.pdbx_seq_one_letter_code
_entity_poly.pdbx_strand_id
1 'polypeptide(L)'
;MPLRAPKGFIDETDPKVCQIGHPAPPWLVNYADLMTELVCFFVILYALSAALNKNVQNARAEIEKMMEKENMAGEVKIDKEGLKVSLEEQGQMSQFRSGFSELTPSMKETLDKLAPILRKLADQNHEVFVEGHTDDIPIHNDYFWSNWELSAARATTVVEYMIRDRGFPAGCMGAVGYGDQRPLAPNDSEANRQRNRRVVFFVKSTTMGKDKCSERKTRGGSGAAVPGAAALPGAPPAAVAEKRPPAEGETAAGAGMEPRTGGVGE
;
A
#
# COMPACT_ATOMS: atom_id res chain seq x y z
N MET A 1 -80.60 -41.10 -27.16
CA MET A 1 -80.98 -40.66 -25.80
C MET A 1 -79.86 -39.79 -25.27
N PRO A 2 -80.12 -38.57 -24.77
CA PRO A 2 -79.07 -37.76 -24.14
C PRO A 2 -78.66 -38.40 -22.81
N LEU A 3 -77.35 -38.52 -22.58
CA LEU A 3 -76.79 -39.08 -21.35
C LEU A 3 -77.10 -38.14 -20.17
N ARG A 4 -77.63 -38.70 -19.08
CA ARG A 4 -77.95 -37.96 -17.85
C ARG A 4 -76.69 -37.82 -17.00
N ALA A 5 -76.35 -36.59 -16.61
CA ALA A 5 -75.20 -36.33 -15.75
C ALA A 5 -75.31 -37.06 -14.39
N PRO A 6 -74.18 -37.50 -13.79
CA PRO A 6 -74.15 -38.17 -12.50
C PRO A 6 -74.56 -37.24 -11.36
N LYS A 7 -75.22 -37.79 -10.32
CA LYS A 7 -75.67 -37.02 -9.15
C LYS A 7 -74.46 -36.42 -8.41
N GLY A 8 -74.44 -35.09 -8.25
CA GLY A 8 -73.37 -34.34 -7.59
C GLY A 8 -72.41 -33.60 -8.52
N PHE A 9 -72.60 -33.70 -9.84
CA PHE A 9 -71.86 -32.87 -10.79
C PHE A 9 -72.35 -31.42 -10.71
N ILE A 10 -71.46 -30.51 -10.29
CA ILE A 10 -71.70 -29.07 -10.31
C ILE A 10 -71.29 -28.59 -11.70
N ASP A 11 -72.21 -27.93 -12.40
CA ASP A 11 -71.97 -27.40 -13.73
C ASP A 11 -70.96 -26.23 -13.66
N GLU A 12 -70.08 -26.09 -14.65
CA GLU A 12 -69.11 -24.98 -14.74
C GLU A 12 -69.82 -23.61 -14.83
N THR A 13 -71.11 -23.62 -15.17
CA THR A 13 -71.98 -22.44 -15.20
C THR A 13 -72.64 -22.09 -13.86
N ASP A 14 -72.44 -22.87 -12.79
CA ASP A 14 -73.00 -22.59 -11.46
C ASP A 14 -72.33 -21.35 -10.84
N PRO A 15 -73.09 -20.32 -10.41
CA PRO A 15 -72.55 -19.11 -9.76
C PRO A 15 -71.78 -19.37 -8.46
N LYS A 16 -71.85 -20.59 -7.89
CA LYS A 16 -71.06 -21.02 -6.74
C LYS A 16 -69.63 -21.44 -7.11
N VAL A 17 -69.36 -21.70 -8.38
CA VAL A 17 -68.03 -22.06 -8.89
C VAL A 17 -67.29 -20.76 -9.17
N CYS A 18 -66.13 -20.60 -8.53
CA CYS A 18 -65.25 -19.48 -8.84
C CYS A 18 -64.79 -19.65 -10.29
N GLN A 19 -65.23 -18.77 -11.20
CA GLN A 19 -64.75 -18.78 -12.57
C GLN A 19 -63.23 -18.54 -12.53
N ILE A 20 -62.46 -19.58 -12.83
CA ILE A 20 -61.01 -19.45 -13.00
C ILE A 20 -60.84 -18.40 -14.10
N GLY A 21 -60.31 -17.23 -13.75
CA GLY A 21 -59.98 -16.19 -14.72
C GLY A 21 -59.14 -16.80 -15.85
N HIS A 22 -59.20 -16.21 -17.06
CA HIS A 22 -58.52 -16.77 -18.23
C HIS A 22 -57.07 -17.13 -17.86
N PRO A 23 -56.58 -18.33 -18.25
CA PRO A 23 -55.25 -18.76 -17.87
C PRO A 23 -54.25 -17.69 -18.32
N ALA A 24 -53.30 -17.38 -17.44
CA ALA A 24 -52.27 -16.42 -17.77
C ALA A 24 -51.59 -16.87 -19.08
N PRO A 25 -51.28 -15.94 -19.99
CA PRO A 25 -50.79 -16.32 -21.29
C PRO A 25 -49.45 -17.09 -21.15
N PRO A 26 -49.19 -18.13 -21.95
CA PRO A 26 -48.06 -19.05 -21.76
C PRO A 26 -46.68 -18.36 -21.69
N TRP A 27 -46.53 -17.19 -22.30
CA TRP A 27 -45.28 -16.40 -22.25
C TRP A 27 -44.99 -15.81 -20.86
N LEU A 28 -46.02 -15.60 -20.03
CA LEU A 28 -45.86 -14.98 -18.71
C LEU A 28 -45.05 -15.86 -17.77
N VAL A 29 -45.15 -17.18 -17.91
CA VAL A 29 -44.39 -18.14 -17.09
C VAL A 29 -42.90 -18.02 -17.37
N ASN A 30 -42.49 -17.97 -18.65
CA ASN A 30 -41.09 -17.79 -19.03
C ASN A 30 -40.55 -16.40 -18.65
N TYR A 31 -41.40 -15.37 -18.72
CA TYR A 31 -41.05 -14.03 -18.27
C TYR A 31 -40.85 -13.97 -16.75
N ALA A 32 -41.75 -14.59 -15.98
CA ALA A 32 -41.64 -14.67 -14.53
C ALA A 32 -40.37 -15.42 -14.12
N ASP A 33 -40.05 -16.52 -14.81
CA ASP A 33 -38.83 -17.31 -14.59
C ASP A 33 -37.57 -16.45 -14.78
N LEU A 34 -37.44 -15.77 -15.92
CA LEU A 34 -36.32 -14.86 -16.21
C LEU A 34 -36.22 -13.74 -15.16
N MET A 35 -37.34 -13.15 -14.76
CA MET A 35 -37.35 -12.10 -13.74
C MET A 35 -36.91 -12.63 -12.37
N THR A 36 -37.32 -13.84 -12.00
CA THR A 36 -36.86 -14.46 -10.75
C THR A 36 -35.39 -14.86 -10.80
N GLU A 37 -34.90 -15.38 -11.92
CA GLU A 37 -33.47 -15.67 -12.11
C GLU A 37 -32.61 -14.41 -12.00
N LEU A 38 -33.07 -13.30 -12.60
CA LEU A 38 -32.39 -12.02 -12.53
C LEU A 38 -32.35 -11.49 -11.09
N VAL A 39 -33.46 -11.55 -10.36
CA VAL A 39 -33.50 -11.17 -8.94
C VAL A 39 -32.56 -12.06 -8.11
N CYS A 40 -32.60 -13.38 -8.30
CA CYS A 40 -31.70 -14.32 -7.60
C CYS A 40 -30.22 -14.01 -7.92
N PHE A 41 -29.89 -13.72 -9.17
CA PHE A 41 -28.54 -13.35 -9.57
C PHE A 41 -28.05 -12.07 -8.86
N PHE A 42 -28.87 -11.01 -8.83
CA PHE A 42 -28.50 -9.78 -8.12
C PHE A 42 -28.42 -9.96 -6.60
N VAL A 43 -29.26 -10.79 -6.00
CA VAL A 43 -29.18 -11.13 -4.57
C VAL A 43 -27.89 -11.88 -4.26
N ILE A 44 -27.47 -12.82 -5.11
CA ILE A 44 -26.19 -13.54 -4.95
C ILE A 44 -25.01 -12.57 -5.09
N LEU A 45 -25.02 -11.69 -6.10
CA LEU A 45 -23.97 -10.68 -6.27
C LEU A 45 -23.90 -9.71 -5.08
N TYR A 46 -25.05 -9.30 -4.55
CA TYR A 46 -25.11 -8.45 -3.36
C TYR A 46 -24.53 -9.17 -2.13
N ALA A 47 -24.88 -10.44 -1.92
CA ALA A 47 -24.34 -11.24 -0.83
C ALA A 47 -22.82 -11.42 -0.92
N LEU A 48 -22.28 -11.66 -2.12
CA LEU A 48 -20.83 -11.75 -2.37
C LEU A 48 -20.12 -10.42 -2.10
N SER A 49 -20.69 -9.30 -2.55
CA SER A 49 -20.15 -7.96 -2.28
C SER A 49 -20.08 -7.67 -0.78
N ALA A 50 -21.13 -8.01 -0.02
CA ALA A 50 -21.14 -7.84 1.43
C ALA A 50 -20.13 -8.74 2.15
N ALA A 51 -19.91 -9.97 1.67
CA ALA A 51 -18.98 -10.91 2.28
C ALA A 51 -17.51 -10.50 2.12
N LEU A 52 -17.10 -10.02 0.94
CA LEU A 52 -15.71 -9.61 0.67
C LEU A 52 -15.27 -8.42 1.54
N ASN A 53 -16.19 -7.50 1.82
CA ASN A 53 -15.87 -6.31 2.62
C ASN A 53 -15.68 -6.62 4.12
N LYS A 54 -16.32 -7.66 4.68
CA LYS A 54 -16.30 -7.91 6.13
C LYS A 54 -14.90 -8.10 6.71
N ASN A 55 -14.01 -8.80 6.01
CA ASN A 55 -12.65 -9.06 6.49
C ASN A 55 -11.83 -7.77 6.58
N VAL A 56 -11.91 -6.95 5.53
CA VAL A 56 -11.23 -5.64 5.46
C VAL A 56 -11.79 -4.68 6.51
N GLN A 57 -13.09 -4.70 6.75
CA GLN A 57 -13.74 -3.88 7.79
C GLN A 57 -13.32 -4.30 9.20
N ASN A 58 -13.24 -5.61 9.48
CA ASN A 58 -12.77 -6.11 10.76
C ASN A 58 -11.31 -5.71 11.02
N ALA A 59 -10.45 -5.82 10.02
CA ALA A 59 -9.06 -5.39 10.12
C ALA A 59 -8.95 -3.88 10.34
N ARG A 60 -9.75 -3.07 9.64
CA ARG A 60 -9.83 -1.62 9.92
C ARG A 60 -10.15 -1.36 11.39
N ALA A 61 -11.20 -1.99 11.92
CA ALA A 61 -11.61 -1.77 13.31
C ALA A 61 -10.54 -2.20 14.32
N GLU A 62 -9.76 -3.25 14.01
CA GLU A 62 -8.63 -3.69 14.83
C GLU A 62 -7.48 -2.66 14.78
N ILE A 63 -7.16 -2.12 13.61
CA ILE A 63 -6.11 -1.10 13.44
C ILE A 63 -6.52 0.22 14.10
N GLU A 64 -7.76 0.67 13.92
CA GLU A 64 -8.27 1.92 14.50
C GLU A 64 -8.20 1.88 16.04
N LYS A 65 -8.61 0.77 16.67
CA LYS A 65 -8.46 0.55 18.11
C LYS A 65 -7.01 0.56 18.57
N MET A 66 -6.10 0.02 17.76
CA MET A 66 -4.68 -0.01 18.08
C MET A 66 -4.07 1.40 18.00
N MET A 67 -4.43 2.17 16.97
CA MET A 67 -3.98 3.55 16.78
C MET A 67 -4.49 4.47 17.91
N GLU A 68 -5.74 4.29 18.36
CA GLU A 68 -6.30 5.01 19.51
C GLU A 68 -5.55 4.69 20.81
N LYS A 69 -5.27 3.41 21.06
CA LYS A 69 -4.61 2.96 22.30
C LYS A 69 -3.20 3.53 22.46
N GLU A 70 -2.48 3.67 21.36
CA GLU A 70 -1.08 4.09 21.34
C GLU A 70 -0.92 5.58 21.02
N ASN A 71 -2.03 6.31 20.85
CA ASN A 71 -2.05 7.71 20.43
C ASN A 71 -1.17 7.97 19.19
N MET A 72 -1.23 7.04 18.23
CA MET A 72 -0.40 7.08 17.03
C MET A 72 -0.98 8.09 16.03
N ALA A 73 -0.09 8.90 15.47
CA ALA A 73 -0.35 9.84 14.41
C ALA A 73 -0.62 9.12 13.08
N GLY A 74 -1.88 8.88 12.75
CA GLY A 74 -2.21 8.30 11.46
C GLY A 74 -3.69 8.21 11.20
N GLU A 75 -4.02 7.94 9.94
CA GLU A 75 -5.39 7.85 9.46
C GLU A 75 -5.61 6.54 8.72
N VAL A 76 -6.72 5.88 9.05
CA VAL A 76 -7.15 4.65 8.38
C VAL A 76 -8.36 4.98 7.49
N LYS A 77 -8.15 4.90 6.18
CA LYS A 77 -9.19 5.12 5.15
C LYS A 77 -9.49 3.81 4.42
N ILE A 78 -10.75 3.62 4.03
CA ILE A 78 -11.12 2.55 3.10
C ILE A 78 -11.47 3.20 1.77
N ASP A 79 -10.67 2.90 0.75
CA ASP A 79 -10.93 3.25 -0.63
C ASP A 79 -11.62 2.07 -1.34
N LYS A 80 -12.22 2.32 -2.51
CA LYS A 80 -12.85 1.26 -3.33
C LYS A 80 -11.87 0.13 -3.69
N GLU A 81 -10.59 0.48 -3.77
CA GLU A 81 -9.51 -0.42 -4.16
C GLU A 81 -8.92 -1.20 -2.98
N GLY A 82 -9.13 -0.74 -1.73
CA GLY A 82 -8.45 -1.33 -0.58
C GLY A 82 -8.50 -0.53 0.72
N LEU A 83 -7.87 -1.09 1.75
CA LEU A 83 -7.63 -0.44 3.03
C LEU A 83 -6.31 0.34 2.98
N LYS A 84 -6.37 1.63 3.27
CA LYS A 84 -5.21 2.52 3.31
C LYS A 84 -4.94 2.93 4.76
N VAL A 85 -3.80 2.53 5.29
CA VAL A 85 -3.33 2.89 6.64
C VAL A 85 -2.16 3.86 6.46
N SER A 86 -2.38 5.12 6.79
CA SER A 86 -1.36 6.16 6.68
C SER A 86 -0.69 6.38 8.03
N LEU A 87 0.62 6.21 8.10
CA LEU A 87 1.43 6.54 9.26
C LEU A 87 2.14 7.87 8.99
N GLU A 88 1.66 8.93 9.63
CA GLU A 88 2.23 10.27 9.49
C GLU A 88 3.46 10.43 10.39
N GLU A 89 4.45 11.19 9.92
CA GLU A 89 5.54 11.65 10.79
C GLU A 89 5.05 12.85 11.60
N GLN A 90 5.02 12.75 12.94
CA GLN A 90 4.63 13.85 13.81
C GLN A 90 5.76 14.30 14.73
N GLY A 91 6.12 15.58 14.63
CA GLY A 91 7.03 16.26 15.55
C GLY A 91 8.44 15.69 15.54
N GLN A 92 8.91 15.18 16.69
CA GLN A 92 10.26 14.61 16.88
C GLN A 92 10.34 13.10 16.67
N MET A 93 9.20 12.41 16.49
CA MET A 93 9.14 10.96 16.26
C MET A 93 9.36 10.69 14.77
N SER A 94 10.59 10.83 14.32
CA SER A 94 10.95 10.52 12.94
C SER A 94 10.90 9.01 12.71
N GLN A 95 10.10 8.57 11.73
CA GLN A 95 9.99 7.15 11.38
C GLN A 95 11.29 6.59 10.79
N PHE A 96 12.08 7.50 10.19
CA PHE A 96 13.37 7.21 9.57
C PHE A 96 14.41 8.17 10.10
N ARG A 97 15.69 7.84 9.97
CA ARG A 97 16.72 8.86 10.18
C ARG A 97 16.67 9.90 9.05
N SER A 98 16.83 11.18 9.38
CA SER A 98 16.77 12.28 8.39
C SER A 98 17.77 12.07 7.25
N GLY A 99 17.29 12.11 5.99
CA GLY A 99 18.12 11.87 4.79
C GLY A 99 18.48 10.40 4.53
N PHE A 100 18.07 9.47 5.39
CA PHE A 100 18.34 8.04 5.26
C PHE A 100 17.05 7.22 5.16
N SER A 101 17.19 5.96 4.75
CA SER A 101 16.12 4.96 4.68
C SER A 101 16.10 3.98 5.87
N GLU A 102 16.95 4.21 6.87
CA GLU A 102 17.03 3.37 8.07
C GLU A 102 15.85 3.62 9.02
N LEU A 103 15.23 2.53 9.50
CA LEU A 103 14.09 2.56 10.43
C LEU A 103 14.53 2.91 11.85
N THR A 104 13.81 3.82 12.50
CA THR A 104 14.02 4.12 13.92
C THR A 104 13.43 3.02 14.83
N PRO A 105 13.91 2.88 16.08
CA PRO A 105 13.35 1.90 17.02
C PRO A 105 11.86 2.08 17.28
N SER A 106 11.38 3.32 17.35
CA SER A 106 9.96 3.65 17.52
C SER A 106 9.11 3.16 16.33
N MET A 107 9.62 3.33 15.11
CA MET A 107 8.94 2.82 13.92
C MET A 107 8.90 1.30 13.92
N LYS A 108 10.00 0.63 14.31
CA LYS A 108 10.02 -0.83 14.44
C LYS A 108 8.94 -1.32 15.42
N GLU A 109 8.84 -0.73 16.60
CA GLU A 109 7.80 -1.08 17.57
C GLU A 109 6.38 -0.93 16.99
N THR A 110 6.14 0.14 16.21
CA THR A 110 4.87 0.36 15.52
C THR A 110 4.58 -0.73 14.47
N LEU A 111 5.59 -1.06 13.66
CA LEU A 111 5.51 -2.13 12.66
C LEU A 111 5.28 -3.50 13.31
N ASP A 112 5.85 -3.73 14.50
CA ASP A 112 5.70 -4.97 15.25
C ASP A 112 4.27 -5.21 15.72
N LYS A 113 3.57 -4.12 16.06
CA LYS A 113 2.16 -4.12 16.45
C LYS A 113 1.24 -4.25 15.23
N LEU A 114 1.59 -3.62 14.09
CA LEU A 114 0.85 -3.74 12.83
C LEU A 114 1.00 -5.11 12.16
N ALA A 115 2.18 -5.71 12.27
CA ALA A 115 2.55 -6.99 11.65
C ALA A 115 1.51 -8.10 11.85
N PRO A 116 1.02 -8.42 13.08
CA PRO A 116 0.03 -9.49 13.24
C PRO A 116 -1.29 -9.21 12.52
N ILE A 117 -1.73 -7.95 12.45
CA ILE A 117 -2.99 -7.59 11.79
C ILE A 117 -2.86 -7.72 10.27
N LEU A 118 -1.78 -7.16 9.70
CA LEU A 118 -1.50 -7.26 8.28
C LEU A 118 -1.23 -8.70 7.85
N ARG A 119 -0.68 -9.54 8.74
CA ARG A 119 -0.44 -10.97 8.46
C ARG A 119 -1.73 -11.75 8.34
N LYS A 120 -2.74 -11.48 9.17
CA LYS A 120 -4.08 -12.09 9.03
C LYS A 120 -4.68 -11.79 7.65
N LEU A 121 -4.47 -10.58 7.12
CA LEU A 121 -4.92 -10.20 5.78
C LEU A 121 -4.11 -10.91 4.69
N ALA A 122 -2.79 -11.02 4.85
CA ALA A 122 -1.94 -11.76 3.92
C ALA A 122 -2.27 -13.26 3.88
N ASP A 123 -2.58 -13.88 5.03
CA ASP A 123 -3.03 -15.28 5.14
C ASP A 123 -4.37 -15.50 4.41
N GLN A 124 -5.15 -14.43 4.21
CA GLN A 124 -6.37 -14.40 3.41
C GLN A 124 -6.11 -14.01 1.94
N ASN A 125 -4.86 -14.06 1.48
CA ASN A 125 -4.42 -13.76 0.11
C ASN A 125 -4.61 -12.30 -0.34
N HIS A 126 -4.62 -11.34 0.60
CA HIS A 126 -4.56 -9.92 0.25
C HIS A 126 -3.12 -9.46 -0.02
N GLU A 127 -2.94 -8.67 -1.08
CA GLU A 127 -1.66 -7.99 -1.37
C GLU A 127 -1.53 -6.73 -0.51
N VAL A 128 -0.35 -6.54 0.07
CA VAL A 128 -0.01 -5.36 0.88
C VAL A 128 1.10 -4.59 0.17
N PHE A 129 0.80 -3.36 -0.23
CA PHE A 129 1.79 -2.44 -0.79
C PHE A 129 2.20 -1.43 0.27
N VAL A 130 3.49 -1.16 0.36
CA VAL A 130 4.05 -0.09 1.17
C VAL A 130 4.40 1.06 0.25
N GLU A 131 3.75 2.20 0.46
CA GLU A 131 3.95 3.41 -0.32
C GLU A 131 4.78 4.42 0.49
N GLY A 132 5.89 4.86 -0.07
CA GLY A 132 6.75 5.90 0.50
C GLY A 132 6.43 7.28 -0.08
N HIS A 133 6.30 8.28 0.79
CA HIS A 133 6.08 9.67 0.42
C HIS A 133 7.11 10.60 1.08
N THR A 134 7.44 11.69 0.40
CA THR A 134 8.36 12.74 0.88
C THR A 134 7.71 14.12 0.77
N ASP A 135 8.39 15.13 1.29
CA ASP A 135 8.09 16.54 1.02
C ASP A 135 8.66 16.98 -0.34
N ASP A 136 8.42 18.24 -0.68
CA ASP A 136 8.86 18.90 -1.91
C ASP A 136 10.29 19.43 -1.85
N ILE A 137 10.94 19.41 -0.68
CA ILE A 137 12.30 19.87 -0.50
C ILE A 137 13.22 18.89 -1.22
N PRO A 138 13.94 19.28 -2.28
CA PRO A 138 14.79 18.36 -3.01
C PRO A 138 15.95 17.90 -2.13
N ILE A 139 16.14 16.58 -2.04
CA ILE A 139 17.29 15.96 -1.37
C ILE A 139 18.26 15.46 -2.43
N HIS A 140 19.54 15.76 -2.22
CA HIS A 140 20.65 15.18 -2.97
C HIS A 140 21.78 14.85 -1.98
N ASN A 141 22.13 13.58 -1.86
CA ASN A 141 23.21 13.12 -1.01
C ASN A 141 23.96 11.94 -1.65
N ASP A 142 25.03 11.46 -1.00
CA ASP A 142 25.86 10.37 -1.52
C ASP A 142 25.10 9.04 -1.75
N TYR A 143 23.93 8.88 -1.14
CA TYR A 143 23.13 7.65 -1.18
C TYR A 143 21.91 7.74 -2.10
N PHE A 144 21.32 8.92 -2.25
CA PHE A 144 20.08 9.15 -2.96
C PHE A 144 20.19 10.40 -3.82
N TRP A 145 19.92 10.22 -5.12
CA TRP A 145 19.94 11.33 -6.06
C TRP A 145 18.73 12.25 -5.86
N SER A 146 17.56 11.67 -5.56
CA SER A 146 16.28 12.38 -5.54
C SER A 146 15.31 11.84 -4.48
N ASN A 147 14.27 12.63 -4.20
CA ASN A 147 13.17 12.26 -3.30
C ASN A 147 12.42 10.99 -3.77
N TRP A 148 12.33 10.78 -5.08
CA TRP A 148 11.79 9.54 -5.65
C TRP A 148 12.55 8.32 -5.16
N GLU A 149 13.89 8.35 -5.24
CA GLU A 149 14.74 7.26 -4.81
C GLU A 149 14.68 7.05 -3.29
N LEU A 150 14.74 8.13 -2.52
CA LEU A 150 14.60 8.07 -1.05
C LEU A 150 13.26 7.43 -0.64
N SER A 151 12.16 7.81 -1.30
CA SER A 151 10.83 7.29 -1.01
C SER A 151 10.73 5.78 -1.30
N ALA A 152 11.30 5.33 -2.44
CA ALA A 152 11.33 3.93 -2.82
C ALA A 152 12.23 3.11 -1.87
N ALA A 153 13.39 3.66 -1.49
CA ALA A 153 14.30 3.04 -0.55
C ALA A 153 13.65 2.86 0.83
N ARG A 154 12.96 3.88 1.36
CA ARG A 154 12.22 3.81 2.63
C ARG A 154 11.14 2.73 2.61
N ALA A 155 10.33 2.69 1.54
CA ALA A 155 9.31 1.66 1.37
C ALA A 155 9.93 0.26 1.32
N THR A 156 11.07 0.13 0.63
CA THR A 156 11.81 -1.14 0.54
C THR A 156 12.34 -1.58 1.91
N THR A 157 12.91 -0.69 2.72
CA THR A 157 13.39 -1.02 4.07
C THR A 157 12.25 -1.54 4.96
N VAL A 158 11.07 -0.93 4.88
CA VAL A 158 9.88 -1.37 5.64
C VAL A 158 9.46 -2.78 5.21
N VAL A 159 9.41 -3.04 3.90
CA VAL A 159 9.07 -4.36 3.36
C VAL A 159 10.11 -5.40 3.78
N GLU A 160 11.41 -5.09 3.67
CA GLU A 160 12.49 -5.98 4.10
C GLU A 160 12.37 -6.32 5.59
N TYR A 161 12.11 -5.33 6.44
CA TYR A 161 11.90 -5.52 7.87
C TYR A 161 10.74 -6.48 8.14
N MET A 162 9.59 -6.28 7.49
CA MET A 162 8.43 -7.17 7.67
C MET A 162 8.70 -8.60 7.17
N ILE A 163 9.43 -8.78 6.06
CA ILE A 163 9.76 -10.11 5.54
C ILE A 163 10.77 -10.81 6.45
N ARG A 164 11.89 -10.15 6.77
CA ARG A 164 13.02 -10.76 7.49
C ARG A 164 12.72 -10.97 8.97
N ASP A 165 12.21 -9.95 9.65
CA ASP A 165 12.09 -9.97 11.11
C ASP A 165 10.71 -10.45 11.59
N ARG A 166 9.67 -10.23 10.78
CA ARG A 166 8.27 -10.60 11.11
C ARG A 166 7.75 -11.81 10.33
N GLY A 167 8.55 -12.37 9.43
CA GLY A 167 8.22 -13.59 8.70
C GLY A 167 7.03 -13.44 7.75
N PHE A 168 6.84 -12.25 7.17
CA PHE A 168 5.80 -12.04 6.17
C PHE A 168 6.07 -12.83 4.88
N PRO A 169 5.01 -13.34 4.23
CA PRO A 169 5.15 -13.96 2.91
C PRO A 169 5.58 -12.91 1.87
N ALA A 170 6.81 -13.04 1.37
CA ALA A 170 7.38 -12.12 0.38
C ALA A 170 6.57 -12.03 -0.93
N GLY A 171 5.74 -13.03 -1.23
CA GLY A 171 4.85 -13.01 -2.40
C GLY A 171 3.65 -12.07 -2.29
N CYS A 172 3.33 -11.59 -1.08
CA CYS A 172 2.19 -10.73 -0.81
C CYS A 172 2.56 -9.28 -0.50
N MET A 173 3.84 -8.92 -0.58
CA MET A 173 4.28 -7.56 -0.32
C MET A 173 4.95 -6.91 -1.53
N GLY A 174 4.68 -5.61 -1.68
CA GLY A 174 5.34 -4.75 -2.66
C GLY A 174 5.73 -3.42 -2.02
N ALA A 175 6.77 -2.79 -2.55
CA ALA A 175 7.19 -1.44 -2.19
C ALA A 175 7.01 -0.53 -3.39
N VAL A 176 6.47 0.67 -3.16
CA VAL A 176 6.29 1.71 -4.18
C VAL A 176 6.76 3.04 -3.61
N GLY A 177 7.59 3.77 -4.35
CA GLY A 177 7.97 5.15 -4.02
C GLY A 177 7.23 6.13 -4.92
N TYR A 178 6.56 7.12 -4.34
CA TYR A 178 5.91 8.20 -5.10
C TYR A 178 6.65 9.54 -5.00
N GLY A 179 7.68 9.63 -4.15
CA GLY A 179 8.35 10.90 -3.85
C GLY A 179 7.35 11.95 -3.34
N ASP A 180 7.42 13.12 -3.96
CA ASP A 180 6.63 14.32 -3.68
C ASP A 180 5.34 14.43 -4.52
N GLN A 181 5.08 13.49 -5.43
CA GLN A 181 4.02 13.60 -6.44
C GLN A 181 2.60 13.39 -5.90
N ARG A 182 2.46 12.90 -4.67
CA ARG A 182 1.16 12.62 -4.02
C ARG A 182 1.08 13.27 -2.63
N PRO A 183 1.10 14.61 -2.53
CA PRO A 183 0.99 15.30 -1.26
C PRO A 183 -0.43 15.14 -0.68
N LEU A 184 -0.53 15.03 0.65
CA LEU A 184 -1.81 15.05 1.36
C LEU A 184 -2.28 16.48 1.64
N ALA A 185 -1.32 17.37 1.89
CA ALA A 185 -1.55 18.79 2.09
C ALA A 185 -0.59 19.62 1.21
N PRO A 186 -0.94 20.88 0.86
CA PRO A 186 -0.03 21.79 0.16
C PRO A 186 1.29 21.95 0.92
N ASN A 187 2.42 22.02 0.22
CA ASN A 187 3.75 22.19 0.84
C ASN A 187 4.06 23.66 1.21
N ASP A 188 3.09 24.38 1.77
CA ASP A 188 3.22 25.78 2.15
C ASP A 188 3.77 25.98 3.58
N SER A 189 3.57 25.00 4.45
CA SER A 189 3.93 25.03 5.87
C SER A 189 4.78 23.84 6.25
N GLU A 190 5.68 24.04 7.22
CA GLU A 190 6.49 22.95 7.78
C GLU A 190 5.63 21.85 8.41
N ALA A 191 4.50 22.22 9.02
CA ALA A 191 3.54 21.25 9.54
C ALA A 191 2.92 20.40 8.41
N ASN A 192 2.64 21.00 7.25
CA ASN A 192 2.09 20.27 6.11
C ASN A 192 3.15 19.37 5.44
N ARG A 193 4.39 19.85 5.34
CA ARG A 193 5.52 19.04 4.86
C ARG A 193 5.76 17.81 5.74
N GLN A 194 5.67 17.96 7.07
CA GLN A 194 5.75 16.82 8.00
C GLN A 194 4.69 15.76 7.72
N ARG A 195 3.44 16.16 7.45
CA ARG A 195 2.34 15.23 7.11
C ARG A 195 2.52 14.57 5.73
N ASN A 196 3.27 15.21 4.84
CA ASN A 196 3.62 14.65 3.54
C ASN A 196 4.74 13.61 3.63
N ARG A 197 5.64 13.73 4.62
CA ARG A 197 6.59 12.67 4.98
C ARG A 197 5.86 11.55 5.73
N ARG A 198 5.40 10.55 4.98
CA ARG A 198 4.62 9.44 5.54
C ARG A 198 4.87 8.12 4.82
N VAL A 199 4.53 7.03 5.50
CA VAL A 199 4.46 5.70 4.92
C VAL A 199 3.03 5.23 4.95
N VAL A 200 2.55 4.73 3.82
CA VAL A 200 1.18 4.26 3.69
C VAL A 200 1.20 2.77 3.41
N PHE A 201 0.45 2.00 4.19
CA PHE A 201 0.17 0.61 3.88
C PHE A 201 -1.14 0.55 3.11
N PHE A 202 -1.07 0.08 1.87
CA PHE A 202 -2.22 -0.13 1.02
C PHE A 202 -2.49 -1.62 0.87
N VAL A 203 -3.57 -2.10 1.48
CA VAL A 203 -4.02 -3.48 1.37
C VAL A 203 -5.09 -3.56 0.30
N LYS A 204 -4.81 -4.29 -0.78
CA LYS A 204 -5.72 -4.44 -1.90
C LYS A 204 -6.94 -5.27 -1.51
N SER A 205 -8.14 -4.76 -1.84
CA SER A 205 -9.41 -5.43 -1.56
C SER A 205 -9.55 -6.75 -2.34
N THR A 206 -8.95 -6.81 -3.53
CA THR A 206 -8.94 -8.03 -4.35
C THR A 206 -8.01 -9.08 -3.74
N THR A 207 -8.61 -10.20 -3.34
CA THR A 207 -7.88 -11.42 -2.97
C THR A 207 -7.20 -12.01 -4.20
N MET A 208 -5.91 -12.31 -4.12
CA MET A 208 -5.20 -13.06 -5.15
C MET A 208 -5.73 -14.49 -5.23
N GLY A 209 -5.60 -15.13 -6.39
CA GLY A 209 -5.75 -16.59 -6.48
C GLY A 209 -4.92 -17.27 -5.38
N LYS A 210 -5.44 -18.36 -4.81
CA LYS A 210 -5.04 -18.96 -3.51
C LYS A 210 -3.54 -19.26 -3.32
N ASP A 211 -2.75 -19.14 -4.37
CA ASP A 211 -1.43 -19.75 -4.49
C ASP A 211 -0.27 -18.75 -4.37
N LYS A 212 -0.46 -17.45 -4.64
CA LYS A 212 0.68 -16.52 -4.77
C LYS A 212 1.35 -16.12 -3.44
N CYS A 213 0.61 -16.14 -2.34
CA CYS A 213 1.15 -15.76 -1.03
C CYS A 213 2.01 -16.87 -0.39
N SER A 214 1.62 -18.13 -0.58
CA SER A 214 2.18 -19.28 0.16
C SER A 214 3.24 -20.07 -0.62
N GLU A 215 3.25 -20.00 -1.95
CA GLU A 215 3.97 -20.99 -2.78
C GLU A 215 5.49 -20.81 -2.91
N ARG A 216 6.10 -19.73 -2.42
CA ARG A 216 7.56 -19.58 -2.62
C ARG A 216 8.44 -20.38 -1.66
N LYS A 217 7.86 -21.12 -0.71
CA LYS A 217 8.61 -21.94 0.26
C LYS A 217 9.14 -23.26 -0.32
N THR A 218 8.69 -23.70 -1.50
CA THR A 218 9.04 -25.02 -2.08
C THR A 218 10.05 -25.01 -3.23
N ARG A 219 10.58 -23.85 -3.65
CA ARG A 219 11.71 -23.80 -4.61
C ARG A 219 13.09 -23.83 -3.93
N GLY A 220 13.24 -24.67 -2.90
CA GLY A 220 14.51 -25.03 -2.29
C GLY A 220 14.72 -26.52 -2.44
N GLY A 221 15.27 -26.96 -3.59
CA GLY A 221 15.44 -28.40 -3.84
C GLY A 221 15.82 -28.78 -5.27
N SER A 222 16.78 -28.09 -5.89
CA SER A 222 17.67 -28.74 -6.87
C SER A 222 18.94 -27.92 -6.94
N GLY A 223 20.06 -28.55 -6.54
CA GLY A 223 21.38 -27.97 -6.66
C GLY A 223 21.72 -27.73 -8.12
N ALA A 224 21.59 -26.49 -8.57
CA ALA A 224 22.43 -26.00 -9.64
C ALA A 224 23.73 -25.53 -8.99
N ALA A 225 24.71 -26.42 -9.00
CA ALA A 225 26.11 -26.05 -8.85
C ALA A 225 26.38 -24.79 -9.68
N VAL A 226 26.86 -23.72 -9.05
CA VAL A 226 27.45 -22.58 -9.74
C VAL A 226 28.65 -23.12 -10.52
N PRO A 227 28.61 -23.22 -11.86
CA PRO A 227 29.79 -23.60 -12.60
C PRO A 227 30.63 -22.35 -12.78
N GLY A 228 31.86 -22.40 -12.27
CA GLY A 228 33.00 -21.70 -12.84
C GLY A 228 32.96 -20.17 -12.80
N ALA A 229 33.80 -19.62 -11.93
CA ALA A 229 34.39 -18.31 -12.15
C ALA A 229 34.94 -18.22 -13.58
N ALA A 230 34.25 -17.50 -14.45
CA ALA A 230 34.80 -16.99 -15.70
C ALA A 230 34.97 -15.49 -15.54
N ALA A 231 36.23 -15.09 -15.37
CA ALA A 231 36.68 -13.72 -15.26
C ALA A 231 36.22 -12.89 -16.48
N LEU A 232 35.54 -11.78 -16.23
CA LEU A 232 35.45 -10.68 -17.18
C LEU A 232 36.78 -9.90 -17.11
N PRO A 233 37.54 -9.77 -18.22
CA PRO A 233 38.73 -8.93 -18.23
C PRO A 233 38.31 -7.47 -18.42
N GLY A 234 38.83 -6.57 -17.57
CA GLY A 234 38.77 -5.13 -17.82
C GLY A 234 37.98 -4.30 -16.82
N ALA A 235 38.17 -4.52 -15.51
CA ALA A 235 37.99 -3.46 -14.53
C ALA A 235 39.38 -2.92 -14.15
N PRO A 236 39.65 -1.60 -14.27
CA PRO A 236 40.91 -1.04 -13.78
C PRO A 236 40.98 -1.20 -12.26
N PRO A 237 42.14 -1.58 -11.69
CA PRO A 237 42.24 -1.94 -10.28
C PRO A 237 42.02 -0.73 -9.38
N ALA A 238 41.36 -1.01 -8.25
CA ALA A 238 41.21 -0.12 -7.11
C ALA A 238 42.55 0.52 -6.75
N ALA A 239 42.68 1.81 -7.02
CA ALA A 239 43.78 2.62 -6.53
C ALA A 239 43.59 2.84 -5.02
N VAL A 240 44.63 2.44 -4.30
CA VAL A 240 44.91 2.70 -2.90
C VAL A 240 44.60 4.16 -2.55
N ALA A 241 43.95 4.36 -1.40
CA ALA A 241 43.70 5.66 -0.83
C ALA A 241 45.02 6.43 -0.62
N GLU A 242 45.32 7.34 -1.55
CA GLU A 242 46.40 8.30 -1.42
C GLU A 242 45.84 9.62 -0.91
N LYS A 243 46.46 10.08 0.18
CA LYS A 243 46.09 11.22 1.02
C LYS A 243 46.10 12.52 0.20
N ARG A 244 44.95 13.16 0.00
CA ARG A 244 44.86 14.48 -0.64
C ARG A 244 45.64 15.53 0.18
N PRO A 245 46.59 16.28 -0.41
CA PRO A 245 47.26 17.38 0.28
C PRO A 245 46.34 18.61 0.39
N PRO A 246 46.61 19.53 1.34
CA PRO A 246 45.80 20.73 1.55
C PRO A 246 46.03 21.75 0.43
N ALA A 247 44.96 22.43 0.03
CA ALA A 247 45.03 23.54 -0.91
C ALA A 247 45.47 24.80 -0.17
N GLU A 248 46.73 25.21 -0.32
CA GLU A 248 47.19 26.57 -0.03
C GLU A 248 48.31 26.99 -0.98
N GLY A 249 48.20 28.21 -1.51
CA GLY A 249 49.37 29.04 -1.81
C GLY A 249 49.61 29.40 -3.28
N GLU A 250 48.90 30.42 -3.78
CA GLU A 250 49.44 31.31 -4.80
C GLU A 250 50.00 32.56 -4.06
N THR A 251 51.33 32.66 -4.03
CA THR A 251 52.13 33.81 -3.53
C THR A 251 53.08 34.17 -4.67
N ALA A 252 53.59 35.38 -4.92
CA ALA A 252 53.46 36.73 -4.39
C ALA A 252 54.30 37.64 -5.33
N ALA A 253 53.99 38.94 -5.42
CA ALA A 253 54.92 40.06 -5.70
C ALA A 253 54.11 41.35 -5.87
N GLY A 254 54.41 42.52 -5.30
CA GLY A 254 55.52 43.01 -4.48
C GLY A 254 55.00 44.22 -3.67
N ALA A 255 55.49 44.43 -2.45
CA ALA A 255 56.60 45.33 -2.13
C ALA A 255 56.18 46.81 -1.93
N GLY A 256 56.39 47.32 -0.72
CA GLY A 256 56.88 48.69 -0.53
C GLY A 256 56.08 49.64 0.36
N MET A 257 56.52 49.75 1.62
CA MET A 257 56.87 51.01 2.29
C MET A 257 55.74 51.93 2.83
N GLU A 258 55.63 51.98 4.17
CA GLU A 258 55.16 53.17 4.89
C GLU A 258 56.10 54.37 4.66
N PRO A 259 55.62 55.60 4.88
CA PRO A 259 56.31 56.37 5.92
C PRO A 259 55.37 57.14 6.86
N ARG A 260 55.78 57.18 8.12
CA ARG A 260 55.44 58.25 9.08
C ARG A 260 56.29 59.49 8.79
N THR A 261 55.65 60.65 8.62
CA THR A 261 56.08 62.02 9.01
C THR A 261 54.94 62.95 8.60
N GLY A 262 54.31 63.74 9.46
CA GLY A 262 54.81 65.02 9.98
C GLY A 262 53.70 66.07 9.77
N GLY A 263 53.47 66.96 10.73
CA GLY A 263 52.31 67.88 10.76
C GLY A 263 52.43 69.15 9.90
N VAL A 264 51.64 70.17 10.31
CA VAL A 264 51.30 71.47 9.67
C VAL A 264 50.13 71.34 8.70
N GLY A 265 49.05 72.13 8.69
CA GLY A 265 48.67 73.39 9.32
C GLY A 265 47.50 73.99 8.50
N GLU A 266 46.68 74.82 9.15
CA GLU A 266 45.45 75.53 8.69
C GLU A 266 44.11 74.76 8.72
#